data_AF-A0A239M271-F1
#
_entry.id   AF-A0A239M271-F1
#
_cell.length_a   1.000
_cell.length_b   1.000
_cell.length_c   1.000
_cell.angle_alpha   90.00
_cell.angle_beta   90.00
_cell.angle_gamma   90.00
#
_symmetry.space_group_name_H-M   'P 1'
#
loop_
_entity.id
_entity.type
_entity.pdbx_description
1 polymer ?
#
loop_
_entity_poly.entity_id
_entity_poly.type
_entity_poly.pdbx_seq_one_letter_code
_entity_poly.pdbx_strand_id
1 'polypeptide(L)'
;MSLDSGAFLIHDVAAFPIVWVRHDELQPGSAAQWEVEMDDLIGRKQPFVMIMASHHHDEAHEDRKARGLWLKRNKATLALLCRAIIAVEPNAVTRVLVEAQSALATKAFGISSAVVASEDEAMRVARERLQVAR
;
A
#
# COMPACT_ATOMS: atom_id res chain seq x y z
N MET A 1 18.10 11.08 -5.71
CA MET A 1 17.80 11.71 -4.41
C MET A 1 17.15 10.66 -3.51
N SER A 2 17.56 10.57 -2.24
CA SER A 2 16.88 9.74 -1.24
C SER A 2 15.45 10.25 -1.01
N LEU A 3 14.55 9.41 -0.52
CA LEU A 3 13.33 9.90 0.14
C LEU A 3 13.75 10.47 1.50
N ASP A 4 13.18 11.62 1.88
CA ASP A 4 13.37 12.16 3.22
C ASP A 4 12.39 11.45 4.15
N SER A 5 12.88 10.46 4.90
CA SER A 5 12.05 9.68 5.83
C SER A 5 11.37 10.56 6.89
N GLY A 6 11.87 11.76 7.18
CA GLY A 6 11.23 12.69 8.12
C GLY A 6 9.96 13.36 7.59
N ALA A 7 9.74 13.36 6.28
CA ALA A 7 8.54 13.91 5.65
C ALA A 7 7.40 12.88 5.54
N PHE A 8 7.69 11.60 5.84
CA PHE A 8 6.73 10.52 5.76
C PHE A 8 6.28 10.07 7.15
N LEU A 9 4.99 10.29 7.44
CA LEU A 9 4.33 9.87 8.66
C LEU A 9 3.63 8.52 8.47
N ILE A 10 2.98 8.31 7.33
CA ILE A 10 2.14 7.13 7.08
C ILE A 10 2.91 6.02 6.37
N HIS A 11 3.82 6.36 5.45
CA HIS A 11 4.58 5.39 4.67
C HIS A 11 6.05 5.38 5.09
N ASP A 12 6.48 4.34 5.78
CA ASP A 12 7.90 4.13 6.06
C ASP A 12 8.66 3.77 4.79
N VAL A 13 9.53 4.68 4.38
CA VAL A 13 10.34 4.58 3.17
C VAL A 13 11.81 4.25 3.44
N ALA A 14 12.19 3.90 4.68
CA ALA A 14 13.57 3.59 5.04
C ALA A 14 14.17 2.42 4.22
N ALA A 15 13.33 1.50 3.77
CA ALA A 15 13.69 0.34 2.96
C ALA A 15 13.22 0.44 1.49
N PHE A 16 12.95 1.65 0.99
CA PHE A 16 12.50 1.86 -0.39
C PHE A 16 13.41 1.10 -1.39
N PRO A 17 12.86 0.33 -2.36
CA PRO A 17 11.49 0.38 -2.90
C PRO A 17 10.45 -0.50 -2.20
N ILE A 18 10.75 -1.01 -0.99
CA ILE A 18 9.74 -1.65 -0.13
C ILE A 18 9.28 -0.61 0.89
N VAL A 19 7.97 -0.36 0.92
CA VAL A 19 7.34 0.68 1.73
C VAL A 19 6.40 0.04 2.74
N TRP A 20 6.56 0.35 4.03
CA TRP A 20 5.65 -0.14 5.07
C TRP A 20 4.61 0.92 5.42
N VAL A 21 3.34 0.55 5.52
CA VAL A 21 2.27 1.46 5.96
C VAL A 21 2.14 1.39 7.47
N ARG A 22 2.33 2.52 8.14
CA ARG A 22 2.16 2.68 9.59
C ARG A 22 0.68 2.89 9.90
N HIS A 23 0.00 1.81 10.29
CA HIS A 23 -1.44 1.84 10.57
C HIS A 23 -1.82 2.79 11.70
N ASP A 24 -0.97 2.90 12.73
CA ASP A 24 -1.22 3.78 13.88
C ASP A 24 -1.32 5.26 13.46
N GLU A 25 -0.76 5.62 12.31
CA GLU A 25 -0.76 6.98 11.77
C GLU A 25 -1.94 7.25 10.80
N LEU A 26 -2.76 6.22 10.51
CA LEU A 26 -4.01 6.34 9.75
C LEU A 26 -5.18 6.76 10.65
N GLN A 27 -5.02 7.90 11.32
CA GLN A 27 -6.05 8.51 12.17
C GLN A 27 -7.07 9.32 11.34
N PRO A 28 -8.28 9.59 11.85
CA PRO A 28 -9.24 10.47 11.16
C PRO A 28 -8.61 11.81 10.74
N GLY A 29 -8.74 12.16 9.46
CA GLY A 29 -8.14 13.35 8.84
C GLY A 29 -6.76 13.11 8.22
N SER A 30 -6.22 11.89 8.27
CA SER A 30 -4.90 11.57 7.70
C SER A 30 -4.89 11.47 6.17
N ALA A 31 -6.03 11.54 5.49
CA ALA A 31 -6.09 11.38 4.04
C ALA A 31 -5.25 12.41 3.28
N ALA A 32 -5.22 13.67 3.73
CA ALA A 32 -4.40 14.69 3.09
C ALA A 32 -2.90 14.35 3.14
N GLN A 33 -2.40 13.90 4.29
CA GLN A 33 -1.02 13.44 4.45
C GLN A 33 -0.75 12.20 3.59
N TRP A 34 -1.70 11.25 3.57
CA TRP A 34 -1.59 10.05 2.76
C TRP A 34 -1.48 10.39 1.26
N GLU A 35 -2.27 11.33 0.77
CA GLU A 35 -2.23 11.77 -0.63
C GLU A 35 -0.89 12.42 -1.00
N VAL A 36 -0.34 13.29 -0.13
CA VAL A 36 0.96 13.94 -0.34
C VAL A 36 2.08 12.89 -0.44
N GLU A 37 2.13 11.96 0.51
CA GLU A 37 3.14 10.91 0.53
C GLU A 37 3.02 9.97 -0.68
N MET A 38 1.79 9.65 -1.11
CA MET A 38 1.57 8.84 -2.29
C MET A 38 1.94 9.57 -3.59
N ASP A 39 1.68 10.87 -3.69
CA ASP A 39 2.12 11.72 -4.81
C ASP A 39 3.65 11.74 -4.88
N ASP A 40 4.34 11.82 -3.74
CA ASP A 40 5.81 11.72 -3.68
C ASP A 40 6.32 10.34 -4.11
N LEU A 41 5.69 9.25 -3.68
CA LEU A 41 6.05 7.88 -4.08
C LEU A 41 5.92 7.67 -5.59
N ILE A 42 4.79 8.06 -6.20
CA ILE A 42 4.62 7.92 -7.65
C ILE A 42 5.48 8.92 -8.43
N GLY A 43 5.78 10.09 -7.85
CA GLY A 43 6.64 11.12 -8.41
C GLY A 43 8.09 10.65 -8.62
N ARG A 44 8.54 9.63 -7.87
CA ARG A 44 9.85 8.98 -8.06
C ARG A 44 9.98 8.26 -9.40
N LYS A 45 8.87 7.92 -10.05
CA LYS A 45 8.85 7.16 -11.32
C LYS A 45 9.64 5.83 -11.23
N GLN A 46 9.74 5.27 -10.03
CA GLN A 46 10.41 4.01 -9.76
C GLN A 46 9.39 2.97 -9.26
N PRO A 47 9.46 1.71 -9.71
CA PRO A 47 8.61 0.66 -9.18
C PRO A 47 8.82 0.43 -7.69
N PHE A 48 7.72 0.19 -6.96
CA PHE A 48 7.74 -0.08 -5.51
C PHE A 48 6.67 -1.10 -5.10
N VAL A 49 6.79 -1.61 -3.87
CA VAL A 49 5.80 -2.49 -3.23
C VAL A 49 5.41 -1.88 -1.89
N MET A 50 4.12 -1.96 -1.55
CA MET A 50 3.61 -1.57 -0.24
C MET A 50 3.31 -2.81 0.61
N ILE A 51 3.71 -2.80 1.87
CA ILE A 51 3.36 -3.80 2.88
C ILE A 51 2.55 -3.11 3.96
N MET A 52 1.48 -3.76 4.42
CA MET A 52 0.60 -3.24 5.45
C MET A 52 0.07 -4.37 6.32
N ALA A 53 -0.32 -4.08 7.55
CA ALA A 53 -1.07 -5.03 8.35
C ALA A 53 -2.49 -5.16 7.80
N SER A 54 -3.13 -6.31 7.97
CA SER A 54 -4.51 -6.54 7.51
C SER A 54 -5.59 -5.80 8.30
N HIS A 55 -5.21 -5.19 9.43
CA HIS A 55 -6.16 -4.64 10.40
C HIS A 55 -7.09 -3.64 9.73
N HIS A 56 -8.38 -3.95 9.76
CA HIS A 56 -9.42 -3.00 9.38
C HIS A 56 -9.53 -1.96 10.48
N HIS A 57 -8.97 -0.78 10.24
CA HIS A 57 -9.41 0.40 10.96
C HIS A 57 -10.75 0.84 10.37
N ASP A 58 -11.65 1.30 11.26
CA ASP A 58 -12.80 2.09 10.84
C ASP A 58 -12.28 3.43 10.29
N GLU A 59 -11.91 3.40 9.00
CA GLU A 59 -11.52 4.60 8.28
C GLU A 59 -12.71 5.56 8.25
N ALA A 60 -12.48 6.83 8.61
CA ALA A 60 -13.53 7.84 8.57
C ALA A 60 -14.08 7.98 7.13
N HIS A 61 -15.38 8.28 7.01
CA HIS A 61 -16.01 8.31 5.69
C HIS A 61 -15.36 9.31 4.72
N GLU A 62 -14.98 10.48 5.22
CA GLU A 62 -14.31 11.51 4.42
C GLU A 62 -12.91 11.07 3.97
N ASP A 63 -12.13 10.41 4.83
CA ASP A 63 -10.80 9.90 4.45
C ASP A 63 -10.90 8.84 3.35
N ARG A 64 -11.85 7.91 3.49
CA ARG A 64 -12.11 6.88 2.47
C ARG A 64 -12.51 7.49 1.14
N LYS A 65 -13.33 8.55 1.17
CA LYS A 65 -13.78 9.27 -0.02
C LYS A 65 -12.62 10.00 -0.70
N ALA A 66 -11.79 10.71 0.07
CA ALA A 66 -10.60 11.39 -0.43
C ALA A 66 -9.62 10.40 -1.08
N ARG A 67 -9.28 9.31 -0.36
CA ARG A 67 -8.45 8.21 -0.87
C ARG A 67 -9.00 7.61 -2.17
N GLY A 68 -10.31 7.37 -2.23
CA GLY A 68 -10.98 6.86 -3.42
C GLY A 68 -10.87 7.81 -4.63
N LEU A 69 -10.98 9.12 -4.41
CA LEU A 69 -10.80 10.13 -5.47
C LEU A 69 -9.36 10.17 -5.96
N TRP A 70 -8.38 10.15 -5.05
CA TRP A 70 -6.96 10.12 -5.41
C TRP A 70 -6.61 8.85 -6.21
N LEU A 71 -7.06 7.67 -5.75
CA LEU A 71 -6.84 6.39 -6.45
C LEU A 71 -7.45 6.40 -7.85
N LYS A 72 -8.64 7.00 -8.01
CA LYS A 72 -9.28 7.15 -9.32
C LYS A 72 -8.47 8.06 -10.25
N ARG A 73 -7.98 9.20 -9.74
CA ARG A 73 -7.18 10.17 -10.49
C ARG A 73 -5.84 9.58 -10.94
N ASN A 74 -5.17 8.85 -10.05
CA ASN A 74 -3.81 8.36 -10.24
C ASN A 74 -3.72 6.88 -10.67
N LYS A 75 -4.87 6.24 -10.96
CA LYS A 75 -4.97 4.80 -11.25
C LYS A 75 -3.93 4.28 -12.23
N ALA A 76 -3.74 4.94 -13.38
CA ALA A 76 -2.81 4.45 -14.41
C ALA A 76 -1.34 4.50 -13.97
N THR A 77 -0.92 5.63 -13.40
CA THR A 77 0.45 5.82 -12.88
C THR A 77 0.72 4.88 -11.72
N LEU A 78 -0.21 4.79 -10.78
CA LEU A 78 -0.09 3.90 -9.63
C LEU A 78 -0.08 2.45 -10.07
N ALA A 79 -0.95 2.06 -11.00
CA ALA A 79 -0.92 0.73 -11.59
C ALA A 79 0.46 0.47 -12.19
N LEU A 80 1.07 1.38 -12.95
CA LEU A 80 2.40 1.18 -13.55
C LEU A 80 3.54 1.02 -12.51
N LEU A 81 3.50 1.78 -11.42
CA LEU A 81 4.61 1.88 -10.46
C LEU A 81 4.46 0.96 -9.24
N CYS A 82 3.27 0.86 -8.65
CA CYS A 82 3.03 -0.03 -7.52
C CYS A 82 2.89 -1.47 -8.05
N ARG A 83 3.88 -2.31 -7.74
CA ARG A 83 4.00 -3.70 -8.20
C ARG A 83 3.11 -4.64 -7.41
N ALA A 84 2.94 -4.38 -6.12
CA ALA A 84 2.01 -5.09 -5.28
C ALA A 84 1.66 -4.30 -4.01
N ILE A 85 0.48 -4.59 -3.46
CA ILE A 85 0.12 -4.32 -2.06
C ILE A 85 0.07 -5.67 -1.34
N ILE A 86 0.81 -5.81 -0.25
CA ILE A 86 0.91 -7.05 0.52
C ILE A 86 0.34 -6.80 1.92
N ALA A 87 -0.71 -7.53 2.28
CA ALA A 87 -1.28 -7.51 3.62
C ALA A 87 -0.68 -8.64 4.48
N VAL A 88 -0.28 -8.33 5.71
CA VAL A 88 0.18 -9.32 6.70
C VAL A 88 -0.98 -9.67 7.63
N GLU A 89 -1.39 -10.93 7.63
CA GLU A 89 -2.45 -11.47 8.49
C GLU A 89 -2.07 -12.87 9.01
N PRO A 90 -1.69 -13.00 10.29
CA PRO A 90 -1.31 -14.27 10.87
C PRO A 90 -2.45 -15.30 10.93
N ASN A 91 -3.70 -14.85 11.11
CA ASN A 91 -4.85 -15.73 11.23
C ASN A 91 -5.29 -16.28 9.87
N ALA A 92 -5.24 -17.60 9.71
CA ALA A 92 -5.58 -18.25 8.45
C ALA A 92 -7.02 -18.04 7.98
N VAL A 93 -7.99 -17.95 8.90
CA VAL A 93 -9.40 -17.72 8.56
C VAL A 93 -9.58 -16.26 8.11
N THR A 94 -8.98 -15.31 8.83
CA THR A 94 -9.02 -13.89 8.46
C THR A 94 -8.32 -13.65 7.13
N ARG A 95 -7.21 -14.34 6.83
CA ARG A 95 -6.52 -14.23 5.53
C ARG A 95 -7.46 -14.46 4.35
N VAL A 96 -8.29 -15.50 4.40
CA VAL A 96 -9.23 -15.82 3.32
C VAL A 96 -10.21 -14.66 3.06
N LEU A 97 -10.67 -13.99 4.13
CA LEU A 97 -11.54 -12.82 4.00
C LEU A 97 -10.79 -11.63 3.37
N VAL A 98 -9.59 -11.34 3.86
CA VAL A 98 -8.75 -10.24 3.36
C VAL A 98 -8.35 -10.48 1.90
N GLU A 99 -8.07 -11.72 1.50
CA GLU A 99 -7.78 -12.11 0.12
C GLU A 99 -8.95 -11.80 -0.81
N ALA A 100 -10.17 -12.19 -0.40
CA ALA A 100 -11.37 -11.92 -1.18
C ALA A 100 -11.63 -10.41 -1.37
N GLN A 101 -11.47 -9.61 -0.30
CA GLN A 101 -11.58 -8.16 -0.36
C GLN A 101 -10.47 -7.54 -1.25
N SER A 102 -9.24 -8.02 -1.11
CA SER A 102 -8.07 -7.54 -1.85
C SER A 102 -8.20 -7.83 -3.34
N ALA A 103 -8.80 -8.97 -3.73
CA ALA A 103 -9.06 -9.31 -5.13
C ALA A 103 -10.05 -8.32 -5.79
N LEU A 104 -11.07 -7.86 -5.06
CA LEU A 104 -12.00 -6.84 -5.54
C LEU A 104 -11.30 -5.48 -5.76
N ALA A 105 -10.48 -5.06 -4.79
CA ALA A 105 -9.69 -3.84 -4.90
C ALA A 105 -8.66 -3.91 -6.05
N THR A 106 -8.01 -5.06 -6.21
CA THR A 106 -7.09 -5.34 -7.33
C THR A 106 -7.79 -5.15 -8.67
N LYS A 107 -9.01 -5.69 -8.82
CA LYS A 107 -9.81 -5.52 -10.04
C LYS A 107 -10.20 -4.06 -10.27
N ALA A 108 -10.54 -3.33 -9.20
CA ALA A 108 -10.94 -1.92 -9.29
C ALA A 108 -9.79 -0.99 -9.69
N PHE A 109 -8.58 -1.22 -9.18
CA PHE A 109 -7.45 -0.30 -9.30
C PHE A 109 -6.29 -0.81 -10.16
N GLY A 110 -6.24 -2.09 -10.50
CA GLY A 110 -5.22 -2.68 -11.38
C GLY A 110 -3.87 -2.95 -10.70
N ILE A 111 -3.84 -2.98 -9.38
CA ILE A 111 -2.63 -3.21 -8.57
C ILE A 111 -2.68 -4.64 -8.04
N SER A 112 -1.64 -5.43 -8.27
CA SER A 112 -1.56 -6.79 -7.73
C SER A 112 -1.65 -6.76 -6.20
N SER A 113 -2.36 -7.72 -5.60
CA SER A 113 -2.37 -7.88 -4.15
C SER A 113 -1.95 -9.29 -3.74
N ALA A 114 -1.44 -9.40 -2.52
CA ALA A 114 -1.18 -10.67 -1.84
C ALA A 114 -1.52 -10.52 -0.35
N VAL A 115 -1.87 -11.62 0.30
CA VAL A 115 -2.03 -11.69 1.75
C VAL A 115 -1.14 -12.82 2.24
N VAL A 116 -0.34 -12.56 3.27
CA VAL A 116 0.70 -13.48 3.76
C VAL A 116 0.62 -13.63 5.27
N ALA A 117 1.21 -14.69 5.81
CA ALA A 117 1.06 -15.02 7.22
C ALA A 117 2.01 -14.23 8.14
N SER A 118 3.08 -13.65 7.59
CA SER A 118 4.15 -13.02 8.38
C SER A 118 4.86 -11.90 7.62
N GLU A 119 5.55 -11.05 8.36
CA GLU A 119 6.41 -10.00 7.82
C GLU A 119 7.58 -10.56 6.99
N ASP A 120 8.20 -11.66 7.44
CA ASP A 120 9.28 -12.34 6.70
C ASP A 120 8.79 -12.81 5.33
N GLU A 121 7.60 -13.39 5.28
CA GLU A 121 6.97 -13.79 4.03
C GLU A 121 6.63 -12.58 3.16
N ALA A 122 6.14 -11.49 3.76
CA ALA A 122 5.85 -10.24 3.04
C ALA A 122 7.10 -9.67 2.37
N MET A 123 8.22 -9.65 3.09
CA MET A 123 9.51 -9.19 2.57
C MET A 123 10.03 -10.05 1.42
N ARG A 124 9.86 -11.39 1.52
CA ARG A 124 10.22 -12.31 0.44
C ARG A 124 9.37 -12.02 -0.81
N VAL A 125 8.05 -11.98 -0.66
CA VAL A 125 7.12 -11.72 -1.77
C VAL A 125 7.36 -10.33 -2.37
N ALA A 126 7.63 -9.31 -1.56
CA ALA A 126 7.94 -7.96 -2.04
C ALA A 126 9.16 -7.94 -2.97
N ARG A 127 10.25 -8.61 -2.57
CA ARG A 127 11.46 -8.72 -3.40
C ARG A 127 11.19 -9.44 -4.72
N GLU A 128 10.42 -10.53 -4.69
CA GLU A 128 10.01 -11.26 -5.89
C GLU A 128 9.21 -10.35 -6.84
N ARG A 129 8.22 -9.61 -6.33
CA ARG A 129 7.38 -8.70 -7.13
C ARG A 129 8.16 -7.55 -7.77
N LEU A 130 9.25 -7.11 -7.14
CA LEU A 130 10.13 -6.07 -7.68
C LEU A 130 11.02 -6.57 -8.83
N GLN A 131 11.29 -7.88 -8.90
CA GLN A 131 12.12 -8.49 -9.94
C GLN A 131 11.34 -8.84 -11.22
N VAL A 132 10.01 -8.93 -11.14
CA VAL A 132 9.16 -9.25 -12.29
C VAL A 132 9.06 -8.05 -13.23
N ALA A 133 9.60 -8.20 -14.44
CA ALA A 133 9.39 -7.24 -15.52
C ALA A 133 7.88 -7.11 -15.83
N ARG A 134 7.41 -5.89 -16.09
CA ARG A 134 6.01 -5.65 -16.52
C ARG A 134 5.89 -5.75 -18.03
#